data_AF-A0A1Z5L8Z1-F1
#
_entry.id   AF-A0A1Z5L8Z1-F1
#
_cell.length_a   1.000
_cell.length_b   1.000
_cell.length_c   1.000
_cell.angle_alpha   90.00
_cell.angle_beta   90.00
_cell.angle_gamma   90.00
#
_symmetry.space_group_name_H-M   'P 1'
#
loop_
_entity.id
_entity.type
_entity.pdbx_description
1 polymer ?
#
loop_
_entity_poly.entity_id
_entity_poly.type
_entity_poly.pdbx_seq_one_letter_code
_entity_poly.pdbx_strand_id
1 'polypeptide(L)'
;MLPKFDAADVWKYLLETPVEVPRPNIYMAVPTIYVRLIEHYKKLFTGGGSYSRSKEFIRATCTQKIRLMISGSAALPVPVLERWKEITGHTLLERYG
;
A
#
# COMPACT_ATOMS: atom_id res chain seq x y z
N MET A 1 -14.10 -1.99 9.64
CA MET A 1 -12.72 -1.47 9.82
C MET A 1 -11.89 -2.53 10.53
N LEU A 2 -10.59 -2.63 10.24
CA LEU A 2 -9.68 -3.49 11.01
C LEU A 2 -9.53 -2.93 12.45
N PRO A 3 -9.63 -3.76 13.50
CA PRO A 3 -9.56 -3.29 14.89
C PRO A 3 -8.17 -2.78 15.28
N LYS A 4 -7.12 -3.20 14.56
CA LYS A 4 -5.74 -2.72 14.67
C LYS A 4 -5.09 -2.76 13.29
N PHE A 5 -4.16 -1.84 13.02
CA PHE A 5 -3.39 -1.88 11.79
C PHE A 5 -2.44 -3.09 11.77
N ASP A 6 -2.55 -3.89 10.71
CA ASP A 6 -1.61 -4.91 10.30
C ASP A 6 -1.23 -4.73 8.82
N ALA A 7 0.07 -4.79 8.52
CA ALA A 7 0.57 -4.52 7.17
C ALA A 7 0.25 -5.65 6.18
N ALA A 8 0.25 -6.91 6.63
CA ALA A 8 -0.07 -8.05 5.80
C ALA A 8 -1.55 -8.02 5.39
N ASP A 9 -2.43 -7.73 6.35
CA ASP A 9 -3.86 -7.61 6.09
C ASP A 9 -4.14 -6.47 5.11
N VAL A 10 -3.52 -5.30 5.29
CA VAL A 10 -3.71 -4.18 4.35
C VAL A 10 -3.24 -4.54 2.94
N TRP A 11 -2.07 -5.18 2.79
CA TRP A 11 -1.65 -5.69 1.47
C TRP A 11 -2.65 -6.67 0.89
N LYS A 12 -3.21 -7.58 1.70
CA LYS A 12 -4.27 -8.49 1.28
C LYS A 12 -5.50 -7.73 0.77
N TYR A 13 -5.98 -6.71 1.50
CA TYR A 13 -7.13 -5.90 1.06
C TYR A 13 -6.86 -5.07 -0.20
N LEU A 14 -5.64 -4.58 -0.38
CA LEU A 14 -5.27 -3.80 -1.59
C LEU A 14 -5.17 -4.70 -2.83
N LEU A 15 -4.77 -5.95 -2.65
CA LEU A 15 -4.49 -6.88 -3.75
C LEU A 15 -5.68 -7.79 -4.08
N GLU A 16 -6.43 -8.20 -3.06
CA GLU A 16 -7.54 -9.15 -3.17
C GLU A 16 -8.89 -8.45 -3.09
N THR A 17 -9.93 -9.10 -3.59
CA THR A 17 -11.32 -8.66 -3.36
C THR A 17 -11.99 -9.71 -2.50
N PRO A 18 -12.22 -9.43 -1.21
CA PRO A 18 -13.06 -10.32 -0.42
C PRO A 18 -14.48 -10.30 -1.03
N VAL A 19 -15.13 -11.47 -1.05
CA VAL A 19 -16.46 -11.65 -1.69
C VAL A 19 -17.53 -10.71 -1.10
N GLU A 20 -17.38 -10.37 0.18
CA GLU A 20 -18.39 -9.63 0.94
C GLU A 20 -18.14 -8.13 1.01
N VAL A 21 -17.01 -7.64 0.49
CA VAL A 21 -16.61 -6.23 0.65
C VAL A 21 -16.19 -5.63 -0.69
N PRO A 22 -16.72 -4.45 -1.07
CA PRO A 22 -16.30 -3.77 -2.29
C PRO A 22 -14.79 -3.53 -2.30
N ARG A 23 -14.16 -3.74 -3.46
CA ARG A 23 -12.72 -3.49 -3.61
C ARG A 23 -12.42 -2.01 -3.32
N PRO A 24 -11.38 -1.69 -2.53
CA PRO A 24 -10.95 -0.31 -2.35
C PRO A 24 -10.44 0.28 -3.67
N ASN A 25 -10.97 1.45 -4.05
CA ASN A 25 -10.49 2.23 -5.19
C ASN A 25 -9.79 3.53 -4.76
N ILE A 26 -9.88 3.90 -3.49
CA ILE A 26 -9.17 5.00 -2.85
C ILE A 26 -8.59 4.48 -1.54
N TYR A 27 -7.32 4.80 -1.27
CA TYR A 27 -6.67 4.48 -0.01
C TYR A 27 -6.12 5.74 0.66
N MET A 28 -6.50 5.95 1.92
CA MET A 28 -6.08 7.10 2.71
C MET A 28 -5.37 6.60 3.96
N ALA A 29 -4.17 7.13 4.23
CA ALA A 29 -3.43 6.82 5.44
C ALA A 29 -2.45 7.93 5.81
N VAL A 30 -1.90 7.88 7.01
CA VAL A 30 -0.84 8.78 7.47
C VAL A 30 0.55 8.27 7.03
N PRO A 31 1.59 9.12 6.97
CA PRO A 31 2.93 8.71 6.52
C PRO A 31 3.49 7.46 7.20
N THR A 32 3.27 7.29 8.51
CA THR A 32 3.77 6.14 9.27
C THR A 32 3.18 4.80 8.81
N ILE A 33 1.98 4.80 8.24
CA ILE A 33 1.35 3.60 7.68
C ILE A 33 2.07 3.17 6.40
N TYR A 34 2.39 4.12 5.51
CA TYR A 34 3.15 3.84 4.30
C TYR A 34 4.56 3.30 4.62
N VAL A 35 5.23 3.83 5.63
CA VAL A 35 6.52 3.30 6.12
C VAL A 35 6.38 1.81 6.48
N ARG A 36 5.38 1.45 7.29
CA ARG A 36 5.16 0.05 7.71
C ARG A 36 4.79 -0.88 6.54
N LEU A 37 4.03 -0.39 5.56
CA LEU A 37 3.70 -1.15 4.36
C LEU A 37 4.93 -1.41 3.47
N ILE A 38 5.80 -0.41 3.32
CA ILE A 38 7.07 -0.53 2.58
C ILE A 38 8.00 -1.51 3.27
N GLU A 39 8.12 -1.45 4.59
CA GLU A 39 8.93 -2.39 5.38
C GLU A 39 8.41 -3.83 5.24
N HIS A 40 7.09 -4.01 5.32
CA HIS A 40 6.48 -5.33 5.12
C HIS A 40 6.77 -5.86 3.71
N TYR A 41 6.57 -5.02 2.68
CA TYR A 41 6.90 -5.37 1.30
C TYR A 41 8.37 -5.80 1.17
N LYS A 42 9.32 -5.06 1.75
CA LYS A 42 10.74 -5.43 1.71
C LYS A 42 10.97 -6.82 2.30
N LYS A 43 10.43 -7.09 3.50
CA LYS A 43 10.58 -8.38 4.18
C LYS A 43 10.08 -9.56 3.34
N LEU A 44 8.97 -9.38 2.62
CA LEU A 44 8.40 -10.43 1.75
C LEU A 44 9.35 -10.84 0.62
N PHE A 45 10.15 -9.90 0.09
CA PHE A 45 11.04 -10.16 -1.05
C PHE A 45 12.51 -10.36 -0.66
N THR A 46 12.91 -10.04 0.56
CA THR A 46 14.30 -10.24 1.04
C THR A 46 14.47 -11.50 1.89
N GLY A 47 13.40 -12.03 2.50
CA GLY A 47 13.48 -13.07 3.52
C GLY A 47 13.43 -14.52 3.03
N GLY A 48 13.54 -14.79 1.73
CA GLY A 48 13.38 -16.16 1.18
C GLY A 48 11.97 -16.75 1.34
N GLY A 49 11.00 -15.93 1.76
CA GLY A 49 9.60 -16.33 1.91
C GLY A 49 8.94 -16.53 0.55
N SER A 50 8.18 -17.62 0.41
CA SER A 50 7.34 -17.88 -0.76
C SER A 50 6.11 -16.98 -0.74
N TYR A 51 6.28 -15.68 -1.00
CA TYR A 51 5.14 -14.83 -1.31
C TYR A 51 4.65 -15.16 -2.73
N SER A 52 3.39 -15.59 -2.87
CA SER A 52 2.89 -16.13 -4.15
C SER A 52 2.76 -15.09 -5.26
N ARG A 53 2.81 -13.79 -4.92
CA ARG A 53 2.60 -12.69 -5.86
C ARG A 53 3.94 -12.01 -6.19
N SER A 54 4.19 -11.79 -7.48
CA SER A 54 5.38 -11.08 -7.94
C SER A 54 5.28 -9.56 -7.70
N LYS A 55 6.41 -8.85 -7.80
CA LYS A 55 6.43 -7.39 -7.69
C LYS A 55 5.58 -6.73 -8.78
N GLU A 56 5.59 -7.31 -9.98
CA GLU A 56 4.82 -6.88 -11.15
C GLU A 56 3.33 -7.06 -10.90
N PHE A 57 2.92 -8.17 -10.27
CA PHE A 57 1.52 -8.39 -9.89
C PHE A 57 1.02 -7.30 -8.93
N ILE A 58 1.82 -6.95 -7.91
CA ILE A 58 1.47 -5.91 -6.94
C ILE A 58 1.28 -4.57 -7.65
N ARG A 59 2.26 -4.17 -8.46
CA ARG A 59 2.21 -2.92 -9.22
C ARG A 59 1.03 -2.88 -10.19
N ALA A 60 0.81 -3.94 -10.96
CA ALA A 60 -0.30 -4.02 -11.91
C ALA A 60 -1.66 -3.94 -11.20
N THR A 61 -1.83 -4.64 -10.08
CA THR A 61 -3.08 -4.61 -9.32
C THR A 61 -3.35 -3.22 -8.76
N CYS A 62 -2.36 -2.58 -8.13
CA CYS A 62 -2.52 -1.24 -7.60
C CYS A 62 -2.85 -0.22 -8.69
N THR A 63 -2.13 -0.23 -9.82
CA THR A 63 -2.37 0.72 -10.93
C THR A 63 -3.72 0.52 -11.62
N GLN A 64 -4.18 -0.71 -11.78
CA GLN A 64 -5.44 -1.01 -12.48
C GLN A 64 -6.68 -0.84 -11.60
N LYS A 65 -6.54 -1.02 -10.28
CA LYS A 65 -7.70 -1.17 -9.40
C LYS A 65 -7.85 -0.06 -8.36
N ILE A 66 -6.79 0.70 -8.10
CA ILE A 66 -6.80 1.82 -7.17
C ILE A 66 -6.60 3.09 -7.98
N ARG A 67 -7.51 4.04 -7.82
CA ARG A 67 -7.51 5.32 -8.53
C ARG A 67 -6.63 6.36 -7.82
N LEU A 68 -6.59 6.34 -6.50
CA LEU A 68 -5.93 7.37 -5.71
C LEU A 68 -5.42 6.83 -4.38
N MET A 69 -4.22 7.27 -4.00
CA MET A 69 -3.63 7.02 -2.69
C MET A 69 -3.20 8.34 -2.07
N ILE A 70 -3.54 8.56 -0.81
CA ILE A 70 -3.40 9.85 -0.12
C ILE A 70 -2.56 9.67 1.14
N SER A 71 -1.62 10.59 1.35
CA SER A 71 -0.92 10.76 2.62
C SER A 71 -1.39 12.05 3.29
N GLY A 72 -1.79 11.98 4.56
CA GLY A 72 -2.22 13.18 5.30
C GLY A 72 -1.86 13.18 6.77
N SER A 73 -2.27 14.23 7.47
CA SER A 73 -2.05 14.48 8.91
C SER A 73 -0.60 14.82 9.33
N ALA A 74 0.39 14.57 8.49
CA ALA A 74 1.78 14.95 8.72
C ALA A 74 2.53 15.08 7.40
N ALA A 75 3.70 15.73 7.43
CA ALA A 75 4.60 15.82 6.28
C ALA A 75 5.01 14.42 5.80
N LEU A 76 4.93 14.19 4.48
CA LEU A 76 5.35 12.94 3.86
C LEU A 76 6.85 13.01 3.51
N PRO A 77 7.71 12.15 4.08
CA PRO A 77 9.11 12.11 3.67
C PRO A 77 9.25 11.69 2.21
N VAL A 78 10.04 12.44 1.43
CA VAL A 78 10.30 12.15 0.00
C VAL A 78 10.73 10.70 -0.25
N PRO A 79 11.60 10.06 0.56
CA PRO A 79 11.97 8.65 0.33
C PRO A 79 10.77 7.68 0.45
N VAL A 80 9.77 8.00 1.28
CA VAL A 80 8.55 7.20 1.41
C VAL A 80 7.69 7.38 0.16
N LEU A 81 7.53 8.61 -0.32
CA LEU A 81 6.81 8.92 -1.56
C LEU A 81 7.40 8.19 -2.77
N GLU A 82 8.70 8.33 -2.99
CA GLU A 82 9.40 7.72 -4.13
C GLU A 82 9.34 6.21 -4.08
N ARG A 83 9.61 5.63 -2.91
CA ARG A 83 9.58 4.17 -2.74
C ARG A 83 8.17 3.61 -2.93
N TRP A 84 7.14 4.33 -2.48
CA TRP A 84 5.76 3.91 -2.69
C TRP A 84 5.37 3.93 -4.16
N LYS A 85 5.79 4.97 -4.90
CA LYS A 85 5.60 5.08 -6.35
C LYS A 85 6.29 3.97 -7.13
N GLU A 86 7.48 3.57 -6.70
CA GLU A 86 8.19 2.42 -7.28
C GLU A 86 7.40 1.12 -7.09
N ILE A 87 6.94 0.85 -5.87
CA ILE A 87 6.23 -0.39 -5.52
C ILE A 87 4.85 -0.48 -6.21
N THR A 88 4.06 0.58 -6.13
CA THR A 88 2.63 0.53 -6.48
C THR A 88 2.28 1.23 -7.80
N GLY A 89 3.18 2.08 -8.31
CA GLY A 89 2.90 2.98 -9.43
C GLY A 89 2.19 4.28 -9.04
N HIS A 90 1.74 4.43 -7.79
CA HIS A 90 1.00 5.61 -7.33
C HIS A 90 1.93 6.66 -6.74
N THR A 91 1.80 7.89 -7.21
CA THR A 91 2.35 9.06 -6.49
C THR A 91 1.33 9.46 -5.43
N LEU A 92 1.73 9.53 -4.16
CA LEU A 92 0.82 9.88 -3.07
C LEU A 92 0.40 11.35 -3.20
N LEU A 93 -0.90 11.61 -3.12
CA LEU A 93 -1.41 12.96 -2.95
C LEU A 93 -1.24 13.36 -1.47
N GLU A 94 -0.46 14.39 -1.23
CA GLU A 94 -0.27 14.94 0.11
C GLU A 94 -1.42 15.88 0.48
N ARG A 95 -2.01 15.71 1.66
CA ARG A 95 -3.09 16.55 2.18
C ARG A 95 -2.81 16.99 3.62
N TYR A 96 -2.77 18.31 3.82
CA TYR A 96 -2.82 18.94 5.14
C TYR A 96 -4.26 19.39 5.42
N GLY A 97 -4.78 19.09 6.60
CA GLY A 97 -6.12 19.47 7.04
C GLY A 97 -6.34 19.17 8.49
#